data_AF-A0A2I0ABE3-F1
#
_entry.id   AF-A0A2I0ABE3-F1
#
_cell.length_a   1.000
_cell.length_b   1.000
_cell.length_c   1.000
_cell.angle_alpha   90.00
_cell.angle_beta   90.00
_cell.angle_gamma   90.00
#
_symmetry.space_group_name_H-M   'P 1'
#
loop_
_entity.id
_entity.type
_entity.pdbx_description
1 polymer ?
#
loop_
_entity_poly.entity_id
_entity_poly.type
_entity_poly.pdbx_seq_one_letter_code
_entity_poly.pdbx_strand_id
1 'polypeptide(L)'
;MRWSDICLKKLTILLRLKMLKNLLLSTFTIQGVYCSLRQLLEEGFFHADPHPGNLVATDDGSLAYFDFGMMGDIPRHYRVGLIQVLVHFVNRDSLGLANDFLSLGFIPDGVDTQLVANALHTSFNSDKRHSNDFQGVMNQLYDVMYEFNFSLPPDYALVIRALGSLEGTAKALDPNFKVIESAYPFVVGRLLADPDPDMRKILRELLIRNDGSIRWTRLERLVAAISEPSTETASEFDSASRATYGHGWKSFDMHSVVAATEDLLCFVLSVKGQLVRLFLIRDILKVTDAFLQGGALPCVDLTQETVKSNLETGDLLSRMFLGLQSFHRAVKMSPDLWAALLIRMLMKPEFHSFLFDVLSAVEGHSRDRLLEAFWVFVSRVVR
;
A
#
# COMPACT_ATOMS: atom_id res chain seq x y z
N MET A 1 -37.25 21.27 10.81
CA MET A 1 -37.32 19.80 10.93
C MET A 1 -37.41 19.46 12.42
N ARG A 2 -38.43 18.73 12.88
CA ARG A 2 -38.52 18.35 14.31
C ARG A 2 -37.61 17.14 14.56
N TRP A 3 -36.98 17.07 15.72
CA TRP A 3 -36.13 15.94 16.15
C TRP A 3 -36.86 14.58 16.08
N SER A 4 -38.19 14.58 16.25
CA SER A 4 -39.05 13.39 16.05
C SER A 4 -39.00 12.84 14.63
N ASP A 5 -38.83 13.70 13.61
CA ASP A 5 -38.79 13.30 12.20
C ASP A 5 -37.43 12.70 11.81
N ILE A 6 -36.36 13.03 12.56
CA ILE A 6 -35.01 12.47 12.38
C ILE A 6 -34.93 11.07 13.00
N CYS A 7 -35.51 10.86 14.19
CA CYS A 7 -35.57 9.54 14.81
C CYS A 7 -36.44 8.54 14.03
N LEU A 8 -37.56 8.97 13.41
CA LEU A 8 -38.32 8.09 12.53
C LEU A 8 -37.53 7.70 11.26
N LYS A 9 -36.66 8.59 10.75
CA LYS A 9 -35.76 8.29 9.61
C LYS A 9 -34.60 7.37 9.97
N LYS A 10 -34.11 7.36 11.23
CA LYS A 10 -33.05 6.44 11.69
C LYS A 10 -33.39 4.96 11.46
N LEU A 11 -34.67 4.57 11.62
CA LEU A 11 -35.11 3.18 11.39
C LEU A 11 -35.39 2.88 9.90
N THR A 12 -35.60 3.90 9.06
CA THR A 12 -35.94 3.72 7.63
C THR A 12 -34.72 3.64 6.72
N ILE A 13 -33.55 4.11 7.15
CA ILE A 13 -32.33 4.20 6.32
C ILE A 13 -31.74 2.81 6.01
N LEU A 14 -31.74 1.86 6.95
CA LEU A 14 -31.32 0.48 6.69
C LEU A 14 -32.22 -0.23 5.66
N LEU A 15 -33.53 0.06 5.67
CA LEU A 15 -34.50 -0.48 4.70
C LEU A 15 -34.44 0.25 3.35
N ARG A 16 -34.14 1.56 3.31
CA ARG A 16 -33.97 2.34 2.08
C ARG A 16 -32.61 2.10 1.39
N LEU A 17 -31.53 1.89 2.14
CA LEU A 17 -30.23 1.51 1.60
C LEU A 17 -30.27 0.13 0.91
N LYS A 18 -31.12 -0.79 1.39
CA LYS A 18 -31.42 -2.05 0.70
C LYS A 18 -32.15 -1.88 -0.64
N MET A 19 -32.83 -0.74 -0.86
CA MET A 19 -33.51 -0.42 -2.13
C MET A 19 -32.64 0.38 -3.11
N LEU A 20 -31.53 0.95 -2.65
CA LEU A 20 -30.53 1.56 -3.53
C LEU A 20 -29.68 0.44 -4.12
N LYS A 21 -29.65 0.35 -5.45
CA LYS A 21 -28.85 -0.61 -6.23
C LYS A 21 -27.47 -0.83 -5.58
N ASN A 22 -27.01 -2.08 -5.49
CA ASN A 22 -25.74 -2.49 -4.85
C ASN A 22 -24.51 -1.60 -5.13
N LEU A 23 -24.45 -0.91 -6.28
CA LEU A 23 -23.38 0.03 -6.66
C LEU A 23 -23.32 1.32 -5.81
N LEU A 24 -24.44 1.83 -5.31
CA LEU A 24 -24.46 3.03 -4.47
C LEU A 24 -23.99 2.70 -3.05
N LEU A 25 -24.35 1.50 -2.56
CA LEU A 25 -24.00 1.04 -1.23
C LEU A 25 -22.48 0.88 -1.06
N SER A 26 -21.81 0.28 -2.03
CA SER A 26 -20.34 0.13 -2.00
C SER A 26 -19.63 1.48 -2.04
N THR A 27 -20.15 2.45 -2.79
CA THR A 27 -19.57 3.80 -2.88
C THR A 27 -19.61 4.52 -1.54
N PHE A 28 -20.75 4.51 -0.84
CA PHE A 28 -20.87 5.13 0.49
C PHE A 28 -20.00 4.46 1.54
N THR A 29 -19.86 3.13 1.49
CA THR A 29 -18.96 2.40 2.41
C THR A 29 -17.51 2.85 2.24
N ILE A 30 -17.01 2.90 1.00
CA ILE A 30 -15.63 3.35 0.74
C ILE A 30 -15.46 4.83 1.13
N GLN A 31 -16.47 5.68 0.89
CA GLN A 31 -16.45 7.10 1.27
C GLN A 31 -16.40 7.27 2.79
N GLY A 32 -17.21 6.52 3.55
CA GLY A 32 -17.18 6.55 5.01
C GLY A 32 -15.84 6.12 5.59
N VAL A 33 -15.22 5.09 4.99
CA VAL A 33 -13.85 4.68 5.36
C VAL A 33 -12.86 5.81 5.10
N TYR A 34 -12.90 6.42 3.92
CA TYR A 34 -11.98 7.50 3.57
C TYR A 34 -12.16 8.74 4.45
N CYS A 35 -13.40 9.17 4.71
CA CYS A 35 -13.70 10.27 5.62
C CYS A 35 -13.15 10.01 7.03
N SER A 36 -13.35 8.80 7.55
CA SER A 36 -12.86 8.42 8.88
C SER A 36 -11.33 8.37 8.92
N LEU A 37 -10.68 7.84 7.88
CA LEU A 37 -9.22 7.82 7.78
C LEU A 37 -8.62 9.21 7.63
N ARG A 38 -9.28 10.12 6.90
CA ARG A 38 -8.87 11.53 6.81
C ARG A 38 -8.92 12.21 8.17
N GLN A 39 -10.06 12.12 8.85
CA GLN A 39 -10.22 12.64 10.20
C GLN A 39 -9.12 12.11 11.15
N LEU A 40 -8.83 10.81 11.09
CA LEU A 40 -7.88 10.15 11.98
C LEU A 40 -6.41 10.46 11.64
N LEU A 41 -6.00 10.31 10.37
CA LEU A 41 -4.58 10.30 9.96
C LEU A 41 -4.10 11.62 9.35
N GLU A 42 -5.01 12.48 8.90
CA GLU A 42 -4.68 13.77 8.26
C GLU A 42 -5.05 14.97 9.14
N GLU A 43 -6.26 14.99 9.70
CA GLU A 43 -6.69 16.10 10.56
C GLU A 43 -6.26 15.88 12.03
N GLY A 44 -6.40 14.65 12.52
CA GLY A 44 -6.14 14.29 13.93
C GLY A 44 -7.28 14.64 14.87
N PHE A 45 -8.45 14.99 14.34
CA PHE A 45 -9.71 15.13 15.07
C PHE A 45 -10.73 14.21 14.42
N PHE A 46 -11.24 13.23 15.17
CA PHE A 46 -11.99 12.12 14.58
C PHE A 46 -13.21 11.71 15.39
N HIS A 47 -14.18 11.15 14.67
CA HIS A 47 -15.37 10.57 15.27
C HIS A 47 -15.03 9.17 15.81
N ALA A 48 -15.14 8.96 17.12
CA ALA A 48 -14.71 7.72 17.78
C ALA A 48 -15.74 6.57 17.68
N ASP A 49 -16.94 6.84 17.15
CA ASP A 49 -17.98 5.82 16.93
C ASP A 49 -18.83 6.04 15.66
N PRO A 50 -18.24 5.91 14.46
CA PRO A 50 -18.93 6.15 13.19
C PRO A 50 -19.86 4.99 12.81
N HIS A 51 -20.80 4.62 13.69
CA HIS A 51 -21.75 3.53 13.48
C HIS A 51 -22.93 3.97 12.57
N PRO A 52 -23.73 3.03 11.99
CA PRO A 52 -24.79 3.38 11.04
C PRO A 52 -25.87 4.32 11.60
N GLY A 53 -26.05 4.35 12.93
CA GLY A 53 -27.00 5.28 13.58
C GLY A 53 -26.55 6.75 13.63
N ASN A 54 -25.29 7.05 13.30
CA ASN A 54 -24.70 8.40 13.33
C ASN A 54 -24.37 8.94 11.93
N LEU A 55 -24.50 8.07 10.91
CA LEU A 55 -24.15 8.36 9.52
C LEU A 55 -25.39 8.26 8.64
N VAL A 56 -25.56 9.22 7.72
CA VAL A 56 -26.65 9.19 6.74
C VAL A 56 -26.10 9.59 5.38
N ALA A 57 -26.40 8.78 4.37
CA ALA A 57 -26.24 9.17 2.98
C ALA A 57 -27.35 10.16 2.60
N THR A 58 -26.96 11.33 2.10
CA THR A 58 -27.89 12.35 1.63
C THR A 58 -28.20 12.14 0.14
N ASP A 59 -29.33 12.71 -0.33
CA ASP A 59 -29.81 12.52 -1.72
C ASP A 59 -28.85 13.11 -2.77
N ASP A 60 -27.96 14.03 -2.37
CA ASP A 60 -26.89 14.63 -3.17
C ASP A 60 -25.58 13.81 -3.19
N GLY A 61 -25.53 12.66 -2.51
CA GLY A 61 -24.34 11.80 -2.48
C GLY A 61 -23.33 12.08 -1.39
N SER A 62 -23.67 12.96 -0.45
CA SER A 62 -22.81 13.29 0.68
C SER A 62 -23.04 12.33 1.86
N LEU A 63 -22.05 12.24 2.76
CA LEU A 63 -22.17 11.53 4.03
C LEU A 63 -22.33 12.55 5.16
N ALA A 64 -23.49 12.57 5.81
CA ALA A 64 -23.80 13.47 6.91
C ALA A 64 -23.61 12.78 8.26
N TYR A 65 -22.91 13.45 9.17
CA TYR A 65 -22.75 13.06 10.58
C TYR A 65 -23.76 13.82 11.43
N PHE A 66 -24.48 13.11 12.31
CA PHE A 66 -25.53 13.71 13.15
C PHE A 66 -25.20 13.75 14.64
N ASP A 67 -24.32 12.87 15.09
CA ASP A 67 -23.86 12.82 16.46
C ASP A 67 -22.36 13.17 16.47
N PHE A 68 -21.96 13.98 17.45
CA PHE A 68 -20.57 14.35 17.71
C PHE A 68 -20.27 14.21 19.21
N GLY A 69 -21.07 13.44 19.94
CA GLY A 69 -20.90 13.22 21.38
C GLY A 69 -19.65 12.40 21.73
N MET A 70 -19.07 11.69 20.75
CA MET A 70 -17.82 10.94 20.91
C MET A 70 -16.82 11.35 19.83
N MET A 71 -16.14 12.47 20.07
CA MET A 71 -14.99 12.93 19.28
C MET A 71 -13.70 12.68 20.06
N GLY A 72 -12.61 12.45 19.34
CA GLY A 72 -11.28 12.31 19.90
C GLY A 72 -10.27 13.16 19.15
N ASP A 73 -9.24 13.60 19.86
CA ASP A 73 -8.05 14.22 19.30
C ASP A 73 -6.91 13.20 19.34
N ILE A 74 -6.09 13.17 18.29
CA ILE A 74 -4.87 12.37 18.25
C ILE A 74 -3.68 13.21 17.75
N PRO A 75 -2.68 13.46 18.61
CA PRO A 75 -1.46 14.16 18.24
C PRO A 75 -0.76 13.57 17.02
N ARG A 76 -0.07 14.43 16.25
CA ARG A 76 0.65 14.04 15.03
C ARG A 76 1.63 12.86 15.24
N HIS A 77 2.39 12.85 16.33
CA HIS A 77 3.36 11.79 16.59
C HIS A 77 2.69 10.42 16.73
N TYR A 78 1.52 10.36 17.39
CA TYR A 78 0.73 9.12 17.50
C TYR A 78 0.13 8.71 16.16
N ARG A 79 -0.28 9.66 15.31
CA ARG A 79 -0.75 9.38 13.95
C ARG A 79 0.33 8.79 13.05
N VAL A 80 1.55 9.36 13.08
CA VAL A 80 2.70 8.81 12.36
C VAL A 80 3.03 7.41 12.90
N GLY A 81 2.98 7.24 14.22
CA GLY A 81 3.13 5.93 14.88
C GLY A 81 2.10 4.88 14.44
N LEU A 82 0.83 5.26 14.27
CA LEU A 82 -0.20 4.37 13.73
C LEU A 82 0.14 3.88 12.32
N ILE A 83 0.61 4.79 11.46
CA ILE A 83 1.00 4.45 10.08
C ILE A 83 2.23 3.54 10.08
N GLN A 84 3.21 3.80 10.94
CA GLN A 84 4.39 2.95 11.12
C GLN A 84 4.02 1.52 11.57
N VAL A 85 3.18 1.39 12.61
CA VAL A 85 2.65 0.11 13.11
C VAL A 85 1.95 -0.65 11.99
N LEU A 86 1.10 0.04 11.21
CA LEU A 86 0.41 -0.57 10.08
C LEU A 86 1.39 -1.09 9.02
N VAL A 87 2.42 -0.30 8.67
CA VAL A 87 3.43 -0.71 7.68
C VAL A 87 4.23 -1.91 8.17
N HIS A 88 4.72 -1.92 9.42
CA HIS A 88 5.44 -3.06 9.97
C HIS A 88 4.55 -4.31 10.05
N PHE A 89 3.29 -4.17 10.47
CA PHE A 89 2.32 -5.27 10.48
C PHE A 89 2.11 -5.86 9.07
N VAL A 90 1.84 -5.01 8.08
CA VAL A 90 1.61 -5.41 6.68
C VAL A 90 2.86 -6.01 6.03
N ASN A 91 4.04 -5.59 6.49
CA ASN A 91 5.33 -6.14 6.08
C ASN A 91 5.71 -7.45 6.79
N ARG A 92 4.94 -7.86 7.81
CA ARG A 92 5.28 -8.93 8.76
C ARG A 92 6.63 -8.69 9.44
N ASP A 93 7.01 -7.42 9.61
CA ASP A 93 8.23 -7.04 10.31
C ASP A 93 7.98 -7.07 11.81
N SER A 94 8.24 -8.23 12.42
CA SER A 94 7.95 -8.47 13.83
C SER A 94 8.85 -7.64 14.74
N LEU A 95 10.10 -7.40 14.33
CA LEU A 95 11.04 -6.59 15.09
C LEU A 95 10.70 -5.10 14.99
N GLY A 96 10.38 -4.61 13.79
CA GLY A 96 9.89 -3.26 13.59
C GLY A 96 8.64 -2.99 14.44
N LEU A 97 7.67 -3.90 14.40
CA LEU A 97 6.43 -3.79 15.16
C LEU A 97 6.65 -3.82 16.68
N ALA A 98 7.56 -4.68 17.17
CA ALA A 98 7.92 -4.70 18.59
C ALA A 98 8.57 -3.37 19.04
N ASN A 99 9.44 -2.79 18.21
CA ASN A 99 10.05 -1.49 18.49
C ASN A 99 9.02 -0.35 18.46
N ASP A 100 8.02 -0.41 17.58
CA ASP A 100 6.92 0.56 17.57
C ASP A 100 6.13 0.49 18.88
N PHE A 101 5.79 -0.73 19.33
CA PHE A 101 5.06 -0.92 20.59
C PHE A 101 5.82 -0.34 21.78
N LEU A 102 7.14 -0.52 21.84
CA LEU A 102 7.97 0.12 22.86
C LEU A 102 7.96 1.65 22.72
N SER A 103 8.19 2.16 21.51
CA SER A 103 8.30 3.60 21.24
C SER A 103 6.99 4.36 21.50
N LEU A 104 5.85 3.69 21.33
CA LEU A 104 4.52 4.23 21.59
C LEU A 104 4.07 4.06 23.05
N GLY A 105 4.90 3.44 23.89
CA GLY A 105 4.58 3.18 25.30
C GLY A 105 3.50 2.12 25.48
N PHE A 106 3.32 1.23 24.50
CA PHE A 106 2.35 0.15 24.58
C PHE A 106 2.83 -1.02 25.42
N ILE A 107 4.14 -1.21 25.51
CA ILE A 107 4.78 -2.17 26.41
C ILE A 107 5.67 -1.42 27.40
N PRO A 108 5.85 -1.93 28.63
CA PRO A 108 6.70 -1.27 29.62
C PRO A 108 8.16 -1.11 29.18
N ASP A 109 8.81 -0.05 29.65
CA ASP A 109 10.25 0.13 29.48
C ASP A 109 11.03 -1.04 30.10
N GLY A 110 12.05 -1.52 29.40
CA GLY A 110 12.90 -2.64 29.84
C GLY A 110 12.44 -4.02 29.41
N VAL A 111 11.29 -4.14 28.74
CA VAL A 111 10.90 -5.38 28.04
C VAL A 111 11.87 -5.64 26.88
N ASP A 112 12.33 -6.89 26.74
CA ASP A 112 13.17 -7.29 25.61
C ASP A 112 12.34 -7.35 24.32
N THR A 113 12.61 -6.40 23.40
CA THR A 113 11.90 -6.31 22.12
C THR A 113 12.13 -7.53 21.23
N GLN A 114 13.21 -8.30 21.43
CA GLN A 114 13.43 -9.56 20.70
C GLN A 114 12.44 -10.63 21.12
N LEU A 115 12.09 -10.71 22.41
CA LEU A 115 11.08 -11.67 22.89
C LEU A 115 9.70 -11.32 22.31
N VAL A 116 9.34 -10.05 22.32
CA VAL A 116 8.10 -9.55 21.71
C VAL A 116 8.09 -9.85 20.20
N ALA A 117 9.20 -9.60 19.51
CA ALA A 117 9.35 -9.89 18.08
C ALA A 117 9.19 -11.39 17.78
N ASN A 118 9.74 -12.28 18.62
CA ASN A 118 9.60 -13.72 18.46
C ASN A 118 8.15 -14.19 18.66
N ALA A 119 7.44 -13.61 19.64
CA ALA A 119 6.02 -13.89 19.87
C ALA A 119 5.15 -13.41 18.70
N LEU A 120 5.41 -12.19 18.18
CA LEU A 120 4.75 -11.65 16.99
C LEU A 120 5.02 -12.50 15.75
N HIS A 121 6.27 -12.93 15.54
CA HIS A 121 6.64 -13.81 14.43
C HIS A 121 5.91 -15.16 14.52
N THR A 122 5.79 -15.73 15.72
CA THR A 122 5.02 -16.96 15.95
C THR A 122 3.54 -16.75 15.64
N SER A 123 2.97 -15.63 16.09
CA SER A 123 1.57 -15.30 15.83
C SER A 123 1.29 -15.15 14.32
N PHE A 124 2.16 -14.46 13.59
CA PHE A 124 2.04 -14.26 12.14
C PHE A 124 2.10 -15.55 11.33
N ASN A 125 2.82 -16.56 11.83
CA ASN A 125 2.98 -17.86 11.16
C ASN A 125 2.02 -18.94 11.69
N SER A 126 1.12 -18.60 12.63
CA SER A 126 0.14 -19.54 13.14
C SER A 126 -0.97 -19.81 12.11
N ASP A 127 -1.42 -21.07 11.99
CA ASP A 127 -2.49 -21.52 11.07
C ASP A 127 -3.89 -20.94 11.40
N LYS A 128 -3.99 -20.04 12.40
CA LYS A 128 -5.24 -19.36 12.73
C LYS A 128 -5.66 -18.54 11.50
N ARG A 129 -6.79 -18.89 10.88
CA ARG A 129 -7.34 -18.25 9.67
C ARG A 129 -7.09 -16.74 9.69
N HIS A 130 -6.19 -16.28 8.83
CA HIS A 130 -5.89 -14.86 8.67
C HIS A 130 -7.10 -14.18 8.01
N SER A 131 -8.02 -13.66 8.81
CA SER A 131 -9.00 -12.72 8.28
C SER A 131 -8.30 -11.38 8.06
N ASN A 132 -8.42 -10.83 6.85
CA ASN A 132 -7.88 -9.52 6.48
C ASN A 132 -8.80 -8.37 6.96
N ASP A 133 -9.40 -8.55 8.13
CA ASP A 133 -10.29 -7.62 8.78
C ASP A 133 -9.66 -7.12 10.08
N PHE A 134 -10.11 -5.97 10.56
CA PHE A 134 -9.56 -5.33 11.75
C PHE A 134 -9.69 -6.23 12.98
N GLN A 135 -10.84 -6.91 13.14
CA GLN A 135 -11.04 -7.88 14.20
C GLN A 135 -10.01 -9.04 14.16
N GLY A 136 -9.69 -9.56 12.97
CA GLY A 136 -8.68 -10.60 12.77
C GLY A 136 -7.28 -10.15 13.17
N VAL A 137 -6.92 -8.93 12.80
CA VAL A 137 -5.65 -8.30 13.21
C VAL A 137 -5.58 -8.17 14.73
N MET A 138 -6.64 -7.66 15.38
CA MET A 138 -6.68 -7.54 16.84
C MET A 138 -6.58 -8.91 17.53
N ASN A 139 -7.24 -9.94 16.99
CA ASN A 139 -7.16 -11.30 17.51
C ASN A 139 -5.75 -11.90 17.36
N GLN A 140 -5.03 -11.60 16.27
CA GLN A 140 -3.64 -12.06 16.09
C GLN A 140 -2.70 -11.41 17.11
N LEU A 141 -2.95 -10.17 17.50
CA LEU A 141 -2.12 -9.45 18.46
C LEU A 141 -2.48 -9.74 19.92
N TYR A 142 -3.70 -10.21 20.19
CA TYR A 142 -4.23 -10.40 21.54
C TYR A 142 -3.33 -11.26 22.45
N ASP A 143 -2.86 -12.40 21.95
CA ASP A 143 -2.02 -13.33 22.72
C ASP A 143 -0.70 -12.64 23.16
N VAL A 144 -0.08 -11.89 22.25
CA VAL A 144 1.14 -11.11 22.51
C VAL A 144 0.85 -9.95 23.47
N MET A 145 -0.27 -9.26 23.28
CA MET A 145 -0.66 -8.15 24.15
C MET A 145 -0.84 -8.60 25.60
N TYR A 146 -1.42 -9.78 25.81
CA TYR A 146 -1.60 -10.36 27.13
C TYR A 146 -0.27 -10.78 27.76
N GLU A 147 0.60 -11.45 26.99
CA GLU A 147 1.89 -11.95 27.45
C GLU A 147 2.85 -10.83 27.91
N PHE A 148 2.85 -9.70 27.21
CA PHE A 148 3.81 -8.61 27.44
C PHE A 148 3.22 -7.40 28.19
N ASN A 149 2.14 -7.60 28.95
CA ASN A 149 1.51 -6.56 29.78
C ASN A 149 1.20 -5.27 29.00
N PHE A 150 0.62 -5.42 27.83
CA PHE A 150 0.36 -4.30 26.92
C PHE A 150 -0.63 -3.31 27.55
N SER A 151 -0.28 -2.03 27.51
CA SER A 151 -1.12 -0.93 28.00
C SER A 151 -1.36 0.06 26.88
N LEU A 152 -2.61 0.17 26.44
CA LEU A 152 -2.98 1.12 25.40
C LEU A 152 -3.22 2.51 26.01
N PRO A 153 -2.53 3.56 25.53
CA PRO A 153 -2.85 4.92 25.91
C PRO A 153 -4.32 5.26 25.55
N PRO A 154 -5.00 6.13 26.33
CA PRO A 154 -6.42 6.43 26.12
C PRO A 154 -6.77 6.87 24.70
N ASP A 155 -5.89 7.64 24.04
CA ASP A 155 -6.09 8.12 22.67
C ASP A 155 -6.21 6.95 21.68
N TYR A 156 -5.38 5.91 21.84
CA TYR A 156 -5.43 4.71 21.00
C TYR A 156 -6.66 3.84 21.26
N ALA A 157 -7.18 3.83 22.49
CA ALA A 157 -8.43 3.12 22.80
C ALA A 157 -9.61 3.70 22.00
N LEU A 158 -9.67 5.03 21.82
CA LEU A 158 -10.66 5.68 20.98
C LEU A 158 -10.47 5.34 19.50
N VAL A 159 -9.22 5.26 19.02
CA VAL A 159 -8.92 4.85 17.64
C VAL A 159 -9.38 3.42 17.37
N ILE A 160 -9.07 2.47 18.26
CA ILE A 160 -9.49 1.07 18.12
C ILE A 160 -11.02 0.96 18.08
N ARG A 161 -11.72 1.74 18.92
CA ARG A 161 -13.19 1.82 18.88
C ARG A 161 -13.70 2.36 17.54
N ALA A 162 -13.11 3.45 17.05
CA ALA A 162 -13.50 4.07 15.78
C ALA A 162 -13.35 3.09 14.62
N LEU A 163 -12.20 2.40 14.53
CA LEU A 163 -11.91 1.43 13.47
C LEU A 163 -12.82 0.19 13.56
N GLY A 164 -13.09 -0.30 14.77
CA GLY A 164 -14.03 -1.41 14.98
C GLY A 164 -15.47 -1.06 14.61
N SER A 165 -15.93 0.13 14.98
CA SER A 165 -17.27 0.64 14.62
C SER A 165 -17.40 0.89 13.11
N LEU A 166 -16.35 1.44 12.49
CA LEU A 166 -16.27 1.62 11.04
C LEU A 166 -16.31 0.27 10.30
N GLU A 167 -15.58 -0.74 10.77
CA GLU A 167 -15.61 -2.08 10.19
C GLU A 167 -16.98 -2.75 10.35
N GLY A 168 -17.58 -2.67 11.54
CA GLY A 168 -18.93 -3.18 11.78
C GLY A 168 -19.96 -2.53 10.86
N THR A 169 -19.86 -1.22 10.67
CA THR A 169 -20.69 -0.45 9.73
C THR A 169 -20.50 -0.91 8.29
N ALA A 170 -19.25 -1.02 7.84
CA ALA A 170 -18.93 -1.42 6.49
C ALA A 170 -19.43 -2.84 6.18
N LYS A 171 -19.22 -3.79 7.11
CA LYS A 171 -19.68 -5.18 6.96
C LYS A 171 -21.19 -5.34 7.09
N ALA A 172 -21.86 -4.47 7.84
CA ALA A 172 -23.32 -4.46 7.91
C ALA A 172 -23.96 -4.05 6.56
N LEU A 173 -23.26 -3.23 5.77
CA LEU A 173 -23.67 -2.81 4.44
C LEU A 173 -23.25 -3.82 3.36
N ASP A 174 -22.00 -4.27 3.40
CA ASP A 174 -21.46 -5.29 2.49
C ASP A 174 -20.66 -6.33 3.30
N PRO A 175 -21.21 -7.55 3.53
CA PRO A 175 -20.55 -8.59 4.32
C PRO A 175 -19.18 -9.04 3.77
N ASN A 176 -18.92 -8.81 2.48
CA ASN A 176 -17.64 -9.15 1.84
C ASN A 176 -16.66 -7.97 1.81
N PHE A 177 -17.05 -6.82 2.39
CA PHE A 177 -16.23 -5.63 2.38
C PHE A 177 -14.94 -5.83 3.18
N LYS A 178 -13.82 -5.46 2.55
CA LYS A 178 -12.48 -5.59 3.13
C LYS A 178 -11.93 -4.21 3.47
N VAL A 179 -12.12 -3.81 4.72
CA VAL A 179 -11.74 -2.48 5.22
C VAL A 179 -10.25 -2.20 5.04
N ILE A 180 -9.39 -3.15 5.38
CA ILE A 180 -7.93 -3.00 5.26
C ILE A 180 -7.51 -2.79 3.80
N GLU A 181 -8.08 -3.55 2.86
CA GLU A 181 -7.78 -3.40 1.42
C GLU A 181 -8.27 -2.04 0.89
N SER A 182 -9.42 -1.57 1.36
CA SER A 182 -10.00 -0.27 0.99
C SER A 182 -9.27 0.93 1.61
N ALA A 183 -8.62 0.75 2.76
CA ALA A 183 -7.81 1.77 3.42
C ALA A 183 -6.44 1.97 2.76
N TYR A 184 -5.93 0.97 2.04
CA TYR A 184 -4.56 0.99 1.49
C TYR A 184 -4.27 2.22 0.60
N PRO A 185 -5.11 2.61 -0.38
CA PRO A 185 -4.84 3.78 -1.21
C PRO A 185 -4.77 5.08 -0.42
N PHE A 186 -5.60 5.22 0.63
CA PHE A 186 -5.57 6.39 1.51
C PHE A 186 -4.23 6.49 2.26
N VAL A 187 -3.81 5.39 2.90
CA VAL A 187 -2.57 5.36 3.69
C VAL A 187 -1.36 5.64 2.82
N VAL A 188 -1.33 5.05 1.64
CA VAL A 188 -0.29 5.29 0.63
C VAL A 188 -0.31 6.75 0.16
N GLY A 189 -1.47 7.33 -0.11
CA GLY A 189 -1.61 8.74 -0.46
C GLY A 189 -1.06 9.65 0.62
N ARG A 190 -1.34 9.32 1.89
CA ARG A 190 -0.80 10.05 3.04
C ARG A 190 0.73 9.97 3.12
N LEU A 191 1.32 8.80 2.87
CA LEU A 191 2.78 8.59 2.83
C LEU A 191 3.46 9.36 1.69
N LEU A 192 2.81 9.46 0.54
CA LEU A 192 3.31 10.23 -0.60
C LEU A 192 3.17 11.74 -0.36
N ALA A 193 2.06 12.17 0.25
CA ALA A 193 1.73 13.58 0.50
C ALA A 193 2.57 14.22 1.61
N ASP A 194 2.96 13.47 2.65
CA ASP A 194 3.76 14.04 3.75
C ASP A 194 5.26 14.10 3.37
N PRO A 195 5.87 15.30 3.31
CA PRO A 195 7.31 15.43 3.08
C PRO A 195 8.15 15.14 4.33
N ASP A 196 7.53 14.89 5.48
CA ASP A 196 8.23 14.65 6.73
C ASP A 196 9.23 13.47 6.64
N PRO A 197 10.44 13.60 7.20
CA PRO A 197 11.47 12.56 7.12
C PRO A 197 11.02 11.19 7.65
N ASP A 198 10.18 11.15 8.70
CA ASP A 198 9.67 9.91 9.27
C ASP A 198 8.67 9.25 8.32
N MET A 199 7.79 10.05 7.71
CA MET A 199 6.85 9.55 6.69
C MET A 199 7.56 9.04 5.45
N ARG A 200 8.63 9.72 5.00
CA ARG A 200 9.51 9.24 3.93
C ARG A 200 10.22 7.96 4.30
N LYS A 201 10.61 7.78 5.56
CA LYS A 201 11.20 6.54 6.08
C LYS A 201 10.20 5.40 6.04
N ILE A 202 8.99 5.61 6.53
CA ILE A 202 7.90 4.62 6.48
C ILE A 202 7.59 4.20 5.04
N LEU A 203 7.53 5.16 4.10
CA LEU A 203 7.33 4.86 2.68
C LEU A 203 8.45 3.97 2.12
N ARG A 204 9.71 4.22 2.51
CA ARG A 204 10.84 3.36 2.11
C ARG A 204 10.69 1.95 2.68
N GLU A 205 10.33 1.80 3.95
CA GLU A 205 10.14 0.49 4.59
C GLU A 205 8.96 -0.29 3.98
N LEU A 206 7.93 0.41 3.48
CA LEU A 206 6.84 -0.21 2.73
C LEU A 206 7.31 -0.82 1.39
N LEU A 207 8.31 -0.22 0.74
CA LEU A 207 8.75 -0.57 -0.61
C LEU A 207 10.02 -1.42 -0.64
N ILE A 208 10.91 -1.25 0.33
CA ILE A 208 12.24 -1.86 0.40
C ILE A 208 12.31 -2.71 1.66
N ARG A 209 12.80 -3.94 1.53
CA ARG A 209 13.08 -4.82 2.67
C ARG A 209 14.36 -4.40 3.39
N ASN A 210 14.53 -4.88 4.62
CA ASN A 210 15.72 -4.61 5.42
C ASN A 210 17.01 -5.18 4.79
N ASP A 211 16.92 -6.19 3.91
CA ASP A 211 18.05 -6.72 3.13
C ASP A 211 18.40 -5.87 1.89
N GLY A 212 17.60 -4.85 1.57
CA GLY A 212 17.74 -4.00 0.39
C GLY A 212 16.95 -4.46 -0.84
N SER A 213 16.29 -5.62 -0.80
CA SER A 213 15.47 -6.08 -1.92
C SER A 213 14.15 -5.30 -2.03
N ILE A 214 13.66 -5.12 -3.26
CA ILE A 214 12.43 -4.37 -3.52
C ILE A 214 11.20 -5.28 -3.42
N ARG A 215 10.17 -4.78 -2.75
CA ARG A 215 8.84 -5.42 -2.69
C ARG A 215 8.06 -5.07 -3.96
N TRP A 216 8.41 -5.70 -5.09
CA TRP A 216 7.84 -5.39 -6.41
C TRP A 216 6.30 -5.37 -6.44
N THR A 217 5.63 -6.31 -5.76
CA THR A 217 4.16 -6.31 -5.67
C THR A 217 3.58 -5.06 -4.97
N ARG A 218 4.30 -4.49 -3.99
CA ARG A 218 3.88 -3.25 -3.31
C ARG A 218 4.10 -2.04 -4.20
N LEU A 219 5.26 -2.00 -4.87
CA LEU A 219 5.59 -0.95 -5.83
C LEU A 219 4.60 -0.94 -7.00
N GLU A 220 4.27 -2.10 -7.56
CA GLU A 220 3.27 -2.24 -8.61
C GLU A 220 1.91 -1.71 -8.14
N ARG A 221 1.42 -2.13 -6.96
CA ARG A 221 0.15 -1.63 -6.40
C ARG A 221 0.16 -0.13 -6.16
N LEU A 222 1.29 0.40 -5.70
CA LEU A 222 1.50 1.83 -5.48
C LEU A 222 1.38 2.60 -6.80
N VAL A 223 2.14 2.19 -7.81
CA VAL A 223 2.15 2.83 -9.13
C VAL A 223 0.79 2.68 -9.81
N ALA A 224 0.14 1.51 -9.69
CA ALA A 224 -1.21 1.29 -10.20
C ALA A 224 -2.22 2.26 -9.55
N ALA A 225 -2.18 2.42 -8.22
CA ALA A 225 -3.06 3.36 -7.51
C ALA A 225 -2.84 4.81 -7.97
N ILE A 226 -1.59 5.24 -8.17
CA ILE A 226 -1.26 6.58 -8.69
C ILE A 226 -1.76 6.76 -10.14
N SER A 227 -1.76 5.67 -10.91
CA SER A 227 -2.06 5.67 -12.35
C SER A 227 -3.53 5.39 -12.67
N GLU A 228 -4.37 5.13 -11.66
CA GLU A 228 -5.81 5.03 -11.85
C GLU A 228 -6.32 6.41 -12.29
N PRO A 229 -6.85 6.54 -13.52
CA PRO A 229 -7.56 7.76 -13.86
C PRO A 229 -8.74 7.89 -12.90
N SER A 230 -9.02 9.11 -12.44
CA SER A 230 -10.38 9.46 -12.03
C SER A 230 -11.29 9.11 -13.20
N THR A 231 -11.95 7.94 -13.16
CA THR A 231 -12.68 7.40 -14.31
C THR A 231 -13.84 8.32 -14.69
N GLU A 232 -13.59 9.20 -15.64
CA GLU A 232 -14.58 9.73 -16.57
C GLU A 232 -14.77 8.71 -17.70
N THR A 233 -15.38 7.55 -17.41
CA THR A 233 -15.87 6.69 -18.49
C THR A 233 -17.21 7.23 -18.94
N ALA A 234 -17.14 8.00 -20.03
CA ALA A 234 -18.24 8.52 -20.80
C ALA A 234 -19.22 7.42 -21.23
N SER A 235 -20.48 7.57 -20.81
CA SER A 235 -21.65 7.10 -21.53
C SER A 235 -22.66 8.25 -21.47
N GLU A 236 -23.04 8.77 -22.64
CA GLU A 236 -23.74 10.04 -22.91
C GLU A 236 -25.15 10.24 -22.30
N PHE A 237 -25.53 9.53 -21.23
CA PHE A 237 -26.90 9.55 -20.72
C PHE A 237 -27.12 10.14 -19.32
N ASP A 238 -26.14 10.76 -18.68
CA ASP A 238 -26.35 11.26 -17.30
C ASP A 238 -25.47 12.46 -16.90
N SER A 239 -25.53 13.55 -17.68
CA SER A 239 -24.68 14.74 -17.51
C SER A 239 -25.15 15.72 -16.43
N ALA A 240 -26.39 15.62 -15.95
CA ALA A 240 -26.94 16.55 -14.94
C ALA A 240 -26.80 16.06 -13.49
N SER A 241 -26.69 14.74 -13.27
CA SER A 241 -26.60 14.14 -11.93
C SER A 241 -25.15 13.96 -11.46
N ARG A 242 -24.16 13.94 -12.36
CA ARG A 242 -22.76 13.59 -12.07
C ARG A 242 -21.83 14.73 -11.68
N ALA A 243 -22.20 15.99 -11.90
CA ALA A 243 -21.35 17.13 -11.55
C ALA A 243 -21.07 17.25 -10.03
N THR A 244 -21.88 16.58 -9.20
CA THR A 244 -21.79 16.64 -7.73
C THR A 244 -21.05 15.44 -7.10
N TYR A 245 -20.90 14.31 -7.82
CA TYR A 245 -20.26 13.10 -7.29
C TYR A 245 -18.77 13.04 -7.66
N GLY A 246 -18.00 14.02 -7.21
CA GLY A 246 -16.56 14.07 -7.47
C GLY A 246 -15.80 12.94 -6.76
N HIS A 247 -15.21 12.01 -7.51
CA HIS A 247 -14.22 11.04 -7.02
C HIS A 247 -12.86 11.69 -6.65
N GLY A 248 -12.85 12.93 -6.14
CA GLY A 248 -11.62 13.71 -5.86
C GLY A 248 -10.76 13.16 -4.72
N TRP A 249 -11.25 12.17 -3.98
CA TRP A 249 -10.53 11.48 -2.90
C TRP A 249 -9.60 10.37 -3.42
N LYS A 250 -9.70 9.99 -4.71
CA LYS A 250 -8.79 9.03 -5.33
C LYS A 250 -7.62 9.67 -6.09
N SER A 251 -7.61 10.99 -6.29
CA SER A 251 -6.54 11.65 -7.04
C SER A 251 -5.36 11.97 -6.13
N PHE A 252 -4.19 11.44 -6.45
CA PHE A 252 -2.93 11.79 -5.81
C PHE A 252 -2.42 13.13 -6.33
N ASP A 253 -1.88 13.98 -5.45
CA ASP A 253 -1.12 15.16 -5.87
C ASP A 253 0.20 14.75 -6.51
N MET A 254 0.37 15.07 -7.80
CA MET A 254 1.54 14.63 -8.56
C MET A 254 2.83 15.33 -8.12
N HIS A 255 2.76 16.53 -7.53
CA HIS A 255 3.94 17.16 -6.91
C HIS A 255 4.48 16.31 -5.76
N SER A 256 3.58 15.88 -4.87
CA SER A 256 3.90 14.98 -3.76
C SER A 256 4.46 13.63 -4.22
N VAL A 257 3.85 13.03 -5.26
CA VAL A 257 4.32 11.77 -5.86
C VAL A 257 5.74 11.91 -6.42
N VAL A 258 5.99 12.96 -7.21
CA VAL A 258 7.31 13.21 -7.83
C VAL A 258 8.36 13.48 -6.74
N ALA A 259 8.03 14.26 -5.72
CA ALA A 259 8.92 14.51 -4.58
C ALA A 259 9.25 13.23 -3.80
N ALA A 260 8.25 12.39 -3.50
CA ALA A 260 8.46 11.10 -2.84
C ALA A 260 9.34 10.15 -3.70
N THR A 261 9.16 10.19 -5.02
CA THR A 261 9.97 9.43 -5.96
C THR A 261 11.42 9.94 -5.97
N GLU A 262 11.62 11.26 -5.93
CA GLU A 262 12.94 11.87 -5.82
C GLU A 262 13.68 11.44 -4.56
N ASP A 263 12.99 11.46 -3.40
CA ASP A 263 13.57 11.02 -2.12
C ASP A 263 14.00 9.54 -2.17
N LEU A 264 13.17 8.68 -2.78
CA LEU A 264 13.48 7.27 -2.96
C LEU A 264 14.70 7.06 -3.86
N LEU A 265 14.77 7.76 -5.00
CA LEU A 265 15.91 7.70 -5.92
C LEU A 265 17.19 8.21 -5.26
N CYS A 266 17.12 9.32 -4.52
CA CYS A 266 18.25 9.84 -3.76
C CYS A 266 18.74 8.83 -2.71
N PHE A 267 17.84 8.13 -2.03
CA PHE A 267 18.21 7.06 -1.11
C PHE A 267 18.93 5.92 -1.84
N VAL A 268 18.39 5.44 -2.97
CA VAL A 268 19.00 4.38 -3.79
C VAL A 268 20.39 4.76 -4.27
N LEU A 269 20.61 6.02 -4.66
CA LEU A 269 21.91 6.51 -5.11
C LEU A 269 22.89 6.80 -3.95
N SER A 270 22.41 6.95 -2.72
CA SER A 270 23.25 7.19 -1.55
C SER A 270 24.10 5.98 -1.15
N VAL A 271 25.08 6.17 -0.26
CA VAL A 271 25.87 5.07 0.32
C VAL A 271 24.96 4.04 1.03
N LYS A 272 23.90 4.48 1.71
CA LYS A 272 22.94 3.60 2.39
C LYS A 272 22.13 2.73 1.42
N GLY A 273 21.98 3.18 0.17
CA GLY A 273 21.27 2.46 -0.89
C GLY A 273 22.10 1.41 -1.63
N GLN A 274 23.35 1.16 -1.25
CA GLN A 274 24.25 0.26 -1.97
C GLN A 274 23.66 -1.15 -2.16
N LEU A 275 23.08 -1.74 -1.10
CA LEU A 275 22.42 -3.04 -1.20
C LEU A 275 21.23 -3.00 -2.16
N VAL A 276 20.45 -1.92 -2.14
CA VAL A 276 19.31 -1.75 -3.06
C VAL A 276 19.77 -1.72 -4.51
N ARG A 277 20.86 -1.02 -4.81
CA ARG A 277 21.46 -1.00 -6.16
C ARG A 277 21.89 -2.40 -6.62
N LEU A 278 22.50 -3.18 -5.73
CA LEU A 278 22.91 -4.56 -6.06
C LEU A 278 21.71 -5.47 -6.35
N PHE A 279 20.65 -5.40 -5.54
CA PHE A 279 19.43 -6.16 -5.79
C PHE A 279 18.71 -5.70 -7.06
N LEU A 280 18.69 -4.39 -7.33
CA LEU A 280 18.16 -3.83 -8.58
C LEU A 280 18.89 -4.38 -9.81
N ILE A 281 20.23 -4.37 -9.82
CA ILE A 281 21.02 -4.95 -10.91
C ILE A 281 20.69 -6.43 -11.07
N ARG A 282 20.67 -7.19 -9.95
CA ARG A 282 20.31 -8.62 -9.99
C ARG A 282 18.93 -8.86 -10.59
N ASP A 283 17.93 -8.07 -10.23
CA ASP A 283 16.57 -8.23 -10.74
C ASP A 283 16.48 -7.81 -12.23
N ILE A 284 17.22 -6.78 -12.66
CA ILE A 284 17.37 -6.42 -14.08
C ILE A 284 17.97 -7.59 -14.87
N LEU A 285 19.03 -8.23 -14.37
CA LEU A 285 19.65 -9.37 -15.06
C LEU A 285 18.70 -10.57 -15.18
N LYS A 286 17.88 -10.87 -14.16
CA LYS A 286 16.85 -11.93 -14.25
C LYS A 286 15.83 -11.64 -15.35
N VAL A 287 15.43 -10.38 -15.48
CA VAL A 287 14.50 -9.93 -16.52
C VAL A 287 15.14 -10.07 -17.89
N THR A 288 16.38 -9.61 -18.05
CA THR A 288 17.16 -9.79 -19.28
C THR A 288 17.28 -11.27 -19.67
N ASP A 289 17.55 -12.15 -18.71
CA ASP A 289 17.62 -13.60 -18.92
C ASP A 289 16.33 -14.16 -19.49
N ALA A 290 15.20 -13.79 -18.90
CA ALA A 290 13.90 -14.28 -19.35
C ALA A 290 13.52 -13.74 -20.73
N PHE A 291 13.92 -12.52 -21.07
CA PHE A 291 13.79 -11.98 -22.44
C PHE A 291 14.66 -12.74 -23.45
N LEU A 292 15.93 -13.03 -23.10
CA LEU A 292 16.85 -13.76 -23.98
C LEU A 292 16.37 -15.21 -24.21
N GLN A 293 15.87 -15.88 -23.16
CA GLN A 293 15.31 -17.23 -23.28
C GLN A 293 13.98 -17.26 -24.05
N GLY A 294 13.12 -16.25 -23.88
CA GLY A 294 11.87 -16.14 -24.63
C GLY A 294 12.06 -15.80 -26.12
N GLY A 295 13.17 -15.14 -26.47
CA GLY A 295 13.55 -14.82 -27.85
C GLY A 295 14.38 -15.91 -28.55
N ALA A 296 15.05 -16.78 -27.80
CA ALA A 296 15.92 -17.83 -28.33
C ALA A 296 15.44 -19.24 -27.91
N LEU A 297 14.87 -19.96 -28.89
CA LEU A 297 14.56 -21.41 -28.93
C LEU A 297 13.16 -21.86 -28.46
N PRO A 298 12.28 -22.30 -29.38
CA PRO A 298 11.16 -23.18 -29.07
C PRO A 298 11.64 -24.63 -29.04
N CYS A 299 12.44 -25.02 -28.05
CA CYS A 299 12.68 -26.44 -27.73
C CYS A 299 13.53 -26.53 -26.46
N VAL A 300 13.00 -27.11 -25.37
CA VAL A 300 13.67 -28.09 -24.49
C VAL A 300 12.73 -28.45 -23.32
N ASP A 301 12.62 -29.76 -23.10
CA ASP A 301 11.93 -30.44 -22.01
C ASP A 301 12.33 -29.94 -20.61
N LEU A 302 11.32 -29.81 -19.75
CA LEU A 302 11.42 -29.30 -18.39
C LEU A 302 11.75 -30.42 -17.38
N THR A 303 12.87 -30.27 -16.67
CA THR A 303 13.07 -30.90 -15.37
C THR A 303 12.36 -30.10 -14.27
N GLN A 304 11.89 -30.76 -13.21
CA GLN A 304 11.00 -30.15 -12.20
C GLN A 304 11.58 -28.92 -11.45
N GLU A 305 12.89 -28.70 -11.45
CA GLU A 305 13.51 -27.52 -10.82
C GLU A 305 13.45 -26.25 -11.69
N THR A 306 13.50 -26.36 -13.03
CA THR A 306 13.38 -25.21 -13.94
C THR A 306 11.94 -24.69 -14.06
N VAL A 307 10.94 -25.50 -13.72
CA VAL A 307 9.52 -25.08 -13.72
C VAL A 307 9.24 -24.04 -12.62
N LYS A 308 9.85 -24.17 -11.44
CA LYS A 308 9.64 -23.24 -10.32
C LYS A 308 10.32 -21.88 -10.58
N SER A 309 11.54 -21.87 -11.07
CA SER A 309 12.25 -20.63 -11.41
C SER A 309 11.60 -19.90 -12.59
N ASN A 310 11.10 -20.62 -13.59
CA ASN A 310 10.39 -20.02 -14.73
C ASN A 310 9.04 -19.41 -14.32
N LEU A 311 8.34 -20.00 -13.34
CA LEU A 311 7.07 -19.45 -12.83
C LEU A 311 7.29 -18.14 -12.05
N GLU A 312 8.29 -18.09 -11.17
CA GLU A 312 8.66 -16.87 -10.43
C GLU A 312 9.20 -15.76 -11.35
N THR A 313 9.96 -16.14 -12.38
CA THR A 313 10.53 -15.18 -13.33
C THR A 313 9.47 -14.64 -14.30
N GLY A 314 8.51 -15.47 -14.73
CA GLY A 314 7.36 -15.04 -15.52
C GLY A 314 6.44 -14.08 -14.76
N ASP A 315 6.21 -14.34 -13.46
CA ASP A 315 5.45 -13.46 -12.57
C ASP A 315 6.17 -12.11 -12.35
N LEU A 316 7.49 -12.13 -12.13
CA LEU A 316 8.29 -10.90 -12.02
C LEU A 316 8.24 -10.05 -13.30
N LEU A 317 8.40 -10.68 -14.48
CA LEU A 317 8.32 -10.01 -15.77
C LEU A 317 6.96 -9.33 -16.00
N SER A 318 5.87 -10.06 -15.73
CA SER A 318 4.51 -9.53 -15.90
C SER A 318 4.28 -8.31 -15.02
N ARG A 319 4.70 -8.38 -13.75
CA ARG A 319 4.59 -7.27 -12.80
C ARG A 319 5.41 -6.06 -13.21
N MET A 320 6.63 -6.27 -13.69
CA MET A 320 7.47 -5.17 -14.16
C MET A 320 6.88 -4.49 -15.39
N PHE A 321 6.31 -5.25 -16.32
CA PHE A 321 5.64 -4.69 -17.49
C PHE A 321 4.40 -3.87 -17.10
N LEU A 322 3.54 -4.40 -16.22
CA LEU A 322 2.37 -3.69 -15.69
C LEU A 322 2.78 -2.43 -14.91
N GLY A 323 3.83 -2.53 -14.09
CA GLY A 323 4.42 -1.41 -13.38
C GLY A 323 4.93 -0.33 -14.32
N LEU A 324 5.63 -0.69 -15.40
CA LEU A 324 6.13 0.25 -16.40
C LEU A 324 5.00 0.92 -17.18
N GLN A 325 3.96 0.17 -17.56
CA GLN A 325 2.79 0.72 -18.23
C GLN A 325 2.04 1.73 -17.34
N SER A 326 1.91 1.41 -16.05
CA SER A 326 1.29 2.28 -15.06
C SER A 326 2.17 3.53 -14.86
N PHE A 327 3.47 3.36 -14.64
CA PHE A 327 4.41 4.47 -14.51
C PHE A 327 4.39 5.41 -15.72
N HIS A 328 4.37 4.86 -16.94
CA HIS A 328 4.22 5.66 -18.16
C HIS A 328 2.94 6.50 -18.17
N ARG A 329 1.83 5.95 -17.65
CA ARG A 329 0.58 6.70 -17.51
C ARG A 329 0.70 7.82 -16.47
N ALA A 330 1.33 7.56 -15.32
CA ALA A 330 1.62 8.59 -14.32
C ALA A 330 2.52 9.70 -14.88
N VAL A 331 3.51 9.37 -15.70
CA VAL A 331 4.37 10.34 -16.40
C VAL A 331 3.55 11.21 -17.35
N LYS A 332 2.63 10.61 -18.12
CA LYS A 332 1.74 11.34 -19.03
C LYS A 332 0.79 12.31 -18.32
N MET A 333 0.44 12.06 -17.06
CA MET A 333 -0.45 12.96 -16.31
C MET A 333 0.22 14.30 -15.95
N SER A 334 1.55 14.34 -15.81
CA SER A 334 2.28 15.59 -15.49
C SER A 334 3.71 15.59 -16.04
N PRO A 335 3.88 15.65 -17.38
CA PRO A 335 5.18 15.45 -18.03
C PRO A 335 6.25 16.44 -17.56
N ASP A 336 5.88 17.68 -17.25
CA ASP A 336 6.82 18.73 -16.83
C ASP A 336 7.48 18.41 -15.48
N LEU A 337 6.73 17.88 -14.52
CA LEU A 337 7.24 17.51 -13.19
C LEU A 337 8.23 16.35 -13.29
N TRP A 338 7.88 15.33 -14.09
CA TRP A 338 8.72 14.17 -14.32
C TRP A 338 9.98 14.52 -15.12
N ALA A 339 9.86 15.38 -16.13
CA ALA A 339 11.02 15.88 -16.88
C ALA A 339 11.97 16.66 -15.98
N ALA A 340 11.45 17.53 -15.11
CA ALA A 340 12.26 18.26 -14.15
C ALA A 340 13.00 17.32 -13.17
N LEU A 341 12.32 16.28 -12.67
CA LEU A 341 12.95 15.25 -11.84
C LEU A 341 14.08 14.54 -12.59
N LEU A 342 13.85 14.10 -13.83
CA LEU A 342 14.86 13.41 -14.64
C LEU A 342 16.09 14.29 -14.89
N ILE A 343 15.89 15.59 -15.19
CA ILE A 343 16.99 16.54 -15.33
C ILE A 343 17.79 16.64 -14.02
N ARG A 344 17.12 16.76 -12.86
CA ARG A 344 17.81 16.80 -11.56
C ARG A 344 18.60 15.51 -11.28
N MET A 345 18.06 14.34 -11.64
CA MET A 345 18.77 13.07 -11.48
C MET A 345 19.97 12.96 -12.42
N LEU A 346 19.84 13.41 -13.66
CA LEU A 346 20.93 13.44 -14.64
C LEU A 346 22.07 14.40 -14.27
N MET A 347 21.85 15.36 -13.38
CA MET A 347 22.92 16.23 -12.89
C MET A 347 23.72 15.60 -11.73
N LYS A 348 23.35 14.41 -11.26
CA LYS A 348 24.02 13.72 -10.15
C LYS A 348 25.08 12.73 -10.68
N PRO A 349 26.35 12.83 -10.26
CA PRO A 349 27.39 11.89 -10.70
C PRO A 349 27.11 10.44 -10.27
N GLU A 350 26.46 10.25 -9.12
CA GLU A 350 26.07 8.93 -8.62
C GLU A 350 25.07 8.23 -9.54
N PHE A 351 24.19 8.99 -10.19
CA PHE A 351 23.23 8.45 -11.15
C PHE A 351 23.95 7.90 -12.39
N HIS A 352 24.94 8.62 -12.91
CA HIS A 352 25.74 8.17 -14.04
C HIS A 352 26.58 6.94 -13.71
N SER A 353 27.19 6.91 -12.52
CA SER A 353 27.93 5.73 -12.06
C SER A 353 27.01 4.50 -12.01
N PHE A 354 25.84 4.64 -11.41
CA PHE A 354 24.89 3.53 -11.34
C PHE A 354 24.38 3.09 -12.71
N LEU A 355 24.10 4.04 -13.62
CA LEU A 355 23.71 3.72 -14.99
C LEU A 355 24.82 2.95 -15.73
N PHE A 356 26.08 3.36 -15.56
CA PHE A 356 27.22 2.65 -16.13
C PHE A 356 27.35 1.23 -15.55
N ASP A 357 27.16 1.05 -14.24
CA ASP A 357 27.17 -0.26 -13.59
C ASP A 357 26.09 -1.18 -14.17
N VAL A 358 24.87 -0.67 -14.35
CA VAL A 358 23.75 -1.41 -14.94
C VAL A 358 24.07 -1.83 -16.38
N LEU A 359 24.54 -0.90 -17.21
CA LEU A 359 24.87 -1.17 -18.62
C LEU A 359 26.01 -2.21 -18.72
N SER A 360 27.06 -2.04 -17.93
CA SER A 360 28.20 -2.97 -17.90
C SER A 360 27.79 -4.37 -17.45
N ALA A 361 26.92 -4.46 -16.43
CA ALA A 361 26.40 -5.73 -15.95
C ALA A 361 25.54 -6.43 -17.01
N VAL A 362 24.62 -5.71 -17.67
CA VAL A 362 23.77 -6.26 -18.73
C VAL A 362 24.59 -6.71 -19.95
N GLU A 363 25.59 -5.92 -20.34
CA GLU A 363 26.47 -6.26 -21.47
C GLU A 363 27.30 -7.51 -21.18
N GLY A 364 27.96 -7.58 -20.01
CA GLY A 364 28.72 -8.75 -19.59
C GLY A 364 27.85 -10.01 -19.54
N HIS A 365 26.70 -9.91 -18.89
CA HIS A 365 25.77 -11.03 -18.74
C HIS A 365 25.21 -11.52 -20.09
N SER A 366 24.89 -10.60 -21.01
CA SER A 366 24.40 -10.96 -22.35
C SER A 366 25.48 -11.64 -23.19
N ARG A 367 26.74 -11.20 -23.10
CA ARG A 367 27.88 -11.83 -23.80
C ARG A 367 28.11 -13.27 -23.32
N ASP A 368 28.13 -13.49 -22.02
CA ASP A 368 28.33 -14.82 -21.42
C ASP A 368 27.20 -15.78 -21.82
N ARG A 369 25.95 -15.34 -21.76
CA ARG A 369 24.78 -16.12 -22.20
C ARG A 369 24.81 -16.47 -23.69
N LEU A 370 25.19 -15.52 -24.56
CA LEU A 370 25.30 -15.78 -26.00
C LEU A 370 26.41 -16.78 -26.31
N LEU A 371 27.55 -16.69 -25.60
CA LEU A 371 28.64 -17.65 -25.69
C LEU A 371 28.20 -19.04 -25.24
N GLU A 372 27.51 -19.17 -24.09
CA GLU A 372 26.96 -20.45 -23.62
C GLU A 372 25.97 -21.05 -24.61
N ALA A 373 25.01 -20.25 -25.10
CA ALA A 373 24.03 -20.69 -26.09
C ALA A 373 24.70 -21.15 -27.39
N PHE A 374 25.73 -20.43 -27.83
CA PHE A 374 26.55 -20.80 -28.99
C PHE A 374 27.29 -22.12 -28.77
N TRP A 375 27.93 -22.32 -27.61
CA TRP A 375 28.62 -23.58 -27.29
C TRP A 375 27.65 -24.77 -27.17
N VAL A 376 26.48 -24.57 -26.58
CA VAL A 376 25.41 -25.60 -26.54
C VAL A 376 24.90 -25.93 -27.95
N PHE A 377 24.76 -24.94 -28.82
CA PHE A 377 24.40 -25.15 -30.22
C PHE A 377 25.49 -25.94 -30.98
N VAL A 378 26.75 -25.51 -30.89
CA VAL A 378 27.88 -26.17 -31.56
C VAL A 378 28.05 -27.61 -31.07
N SER A 379 27.97 -27.85 -29.76
CA SER A 379 28.07 -29.21 -29.19
C SER A 379 26.93 -30.14 -29.61
N ARG A 380 25.75 -29.62 -29.96
CA ARG A 380 24.64 -30.39 -30.53
C ARG A 380 24.77 -30.63 -32.03
N VAL A 381 25.40 -29.72 -32.78
CA VAL A 381 25.65 -29.88 -34.22
C VAL A 381 26.82 -30.83 -34.51
N VAL A 382 27.76 -30.94 -33.57
CA VAL A 382 28.95 -31.81 -33.68
C VAL A 382 28.66 -33.25 -33.20
N ARG A 383 27.46 -33.54 -32.73
CA ARG A 383 27.00 -34.89 -32.31
C ARG A 383 26.02 -35.45 -33.34
#